data_AF-A0A6A6J3W4-F1
#
_entry.id   AF-A0A6A6J3W4-F1
#
_cell.length_a   1.000
_cell.length_b   1.000
_cell.length_c   1.000
_cell.angle_alpha   90.00
_cell.angle_beta   90.00
_cell.angle_gamma   90.00
#
_symmetry.space_group_name_H-M   'P 1'
#
loop_
_entity.id
_entity.type
_entity.pdbx_description
1 polymer ?
#
loop_
_entity_poly.entity_id
_entity_poly.type
_entity_poly.pdbx_seq_one_letter_code
_entity_poly.pdbx_strand_id
1 'polypeptide(L)'
;MLSKALSLFALLPLATAHFVLNWPTGRGFDDANAPNFPCGGFDSVKTPRTEFPMSGGPIQLEMHHTQTNVAVYMALGDNPGSFSIVLRNQFAEQGPNNFCIGMVSIPEGMNITAGTNATIQVVSNGDPDGGLYQCADVTLTDTALSQSDYDSHCQNSTGVEVTQTDISGNPNGTSSTTGSATPSGTGAAATGGKGTPRRKVKKVHKSAGTDDKKLQTALKKLNVQPIQAIEEVNMFKSDGNVIHFSAPKVHASVPANTFAIYGNGEDKELTELVPGILNQLGPDSLASLRKLAENFQSMQKEKGDEDKKDDDDDDDIPDLVAGENFESKAEVE
;
A
#
# COMPACT_ATOMS: atom_id res chain seq x y z
N MET A 1 -0.96 24.67 60.16
CA MET A 1 -1.13 24.73 58.70
C MET A 1 -0.33 23.59 58.07
N LEU A 2 -0.97 22.46 57.76
CA LEU A 2 -0.35 21.37 57.01
C LEU A 2 -1.21 21.13 55.76
N SER A 3 -0.80 21.71 54.63
CA SER A 3 -1.42 21.42 53.34
C SER A 3 -0.93 20.07 52.85
N LYS A 4 -1.80 19.06 52.91
CA LYS A 4 -1.64 17.79 52.19
C LYS A 4 -1.90 18.06 50.69
N ALA A 5 -0.84 18.21 49.91
CA ALA A 5 -0.92 18.16 48.46
C ALA A 5 -0.98 16.69 48.02
N LEU A 6 -2.19 16.19 47.76
CA LEU A 6 -2.43 14.90 47.15
C LEU A 6 -2.16 15.07 45.64
N SER A 7 -0.99 14.63 45.15
CA SER A 7 -0.73 14.56 43.71
C SER A 7 -1.56 13.44 43.10
N LEU A 8 -2.61 13.83 42.38
CA LEU A 8 -3.43 12.94 41.56
C LEU A 8 -2.59 12.55 40.34
N PHE A 9 -2.00 11.35 40.34
CA PHE A 9 -1.42 10.75 39.15
C PHE A 9 -2.58 10.44 38.20
N ALA A 10 -2.79 11.28 37.20
CA ALA A 10 -3.71 10.97 36.11
C ALA A 10 -3.13 9.77 35.35
N LEU A 11 -3.66 8.57 35.61
CA LEU A 11 -3.51 7.46 34.68
C LEU A 11 -4.24 7.88 33.40
N LEU A 12 -3.49 8.28 32.38
CA LEU A 12 -4.03 8.30 31.03
C LEU A 12 -4.41 6.85 30.69
N PRO A 13 -5.67 6.57 30.32
CA PRO A 13 -6.03 5.25 29.83
C PRO A 13 -5.21 5.00 28.57
N LEU A 14 -4.48 3.88 28.55
CA LEU A 14 -3.91 3.31 27.34
C LEU A 14 -5.10 2.99 26.43
N ALA A 15 -5.41 3.89 25.50
CA ALA A 15 -6.51 3.75 24.56
C ALA A 15 -6.07 2.80 23.45
N THR A 16 -6.37 1.53 23.63
CA THR A 16 -6.10 0.43 22.70
C THR A 16 -6.88 0.59 21.40
N ALA A 17 -6.20 0.55 20.23
CA ALA A 17 -6.62 1.13 18.94
C ALA A 17 -7.83 0.51 18.17
N HIS A 18 -8.94 0.20 18.84
CA HIS A 18 -10.11 -0.50 18.32
C HIS A 18 -11.03 0.30 17.37
N PHE A 19 -11.73 -0.45 16.52
CA PHE A 19 -12.83 0.04 15.71
C PHE A 19 -13.93 -1.02 15.65
N VAL A 20 -15.14 -0.65 15.22
CA VAL A 20 -16.25 -1.58 14.94
C VAL A 20 -16.72 -1.39 13.50
N LEU A 21 -16.90 -2.49 12.76
CA LEU A 21 -17.47 -2.47 11.41
C LEU A 21 -19.00 -2.58 11.48
N ASN A 22 -19.68 -1.44 11.31
CA ASN A 22 -21.13 -1.32 11.44
C ASN A 22 -21.86 -1.62 10.12
N TRP A 23 -21.29 -1.22 8.98
CA TRP A 23 -21.84 -1.54 7.66
C TRP A 23 -20.73 -1.71 6.61
N PRO A 24 -20.78 -2.74 5.73
CA PRO A 24 -21.68 -3.89 5.76
C PRO A 24 -21.59 -4.65 7.08
N THR A 25 -22.59 -5.46 7.39
CA THR A 25 -22.70 -6.04 8.75
C THR A 25 -21.50 -6.92 9.07
N GLY A 26 -20.68 -6.52 10.05
CA GLY A 26 -19.51 -7.28 10.48
C GLY A 26 -19.86 -8.62 11.12
N ARG A 27 -18.97 -9.61 10.99
CA ARG A 27 -19.13 -10.96 11.56
C ARG A 27 -19.30 -10.94 13.08
N GLY A 28 -18.60 -10.03 13.74
CA GLY A 28 -18.62 -9.80 15.17
C GLY A 28 -17.42 -8.96 15.58
N PHE A 29 -17.38 -8.58 16.85
CA PHE A 29 -16.26 -7.86 17.42
C PHE A 29 -16.02 -8.35 18.86
N ASP A 30 -14.75 -8.57 19.16
CA ASP A 30 -14.24 -8.86 20.49
C ASP A 30 -12.82 -8.30 20.60
N ASP A 31 -12.61 -7.50 21.63
CA ASP A 31 -11.39 -6.71 21.87
C ASP A 31 -10.12 -7.58 21.88
N ALA A 32 -10.20 -8.70 22.59
CA ALA A 32 -9.06 -9.60 22.78
C ALA A 32 -8.70 -10.37 21.51
N ASN A 33 -9.67 -10.55 20.62
CA ASN A 33 -9.50 -11.30 19.38
C ASN A 33 -9.27 -10.40 18.16
N ALA A 34 -9.52 -9.09 18.24
CA ALA A 34 -9.35 -8.16 17.13
C ALA A 34 -7.98 -8.24 16.41
N PRO A 35 -6.84 -8.54 17.09
CA PRO A 35 -5.55 -8.74 16.42
C PRO A 35 -5.40 -10.07 15.67
N ASN A 36 -6.34 -11.01 15.82
CA ASN A 36 -6.27 -12.33 15.19
C ASN A 36 -6.72 -12.26 13.74
N PHE A 37 -5.77 -12.40 12.81
CA PHE A 37 -6.06 -12.57 11.40
C PHE A 37 -6.83 -13.89 11.15
N PRO A 38 -7.79 -13.94 10.20
CA PRO A 38 -8.20 -12.88 9.28
C PRO A 38 -9.31 -11.95 9.79
N CYS A 39 -10.17 -12.39 10.69
CA CYS A 39 -11.44 -11.69 10.96
C CYS A 39 -11.62 -11.33 12.44
N GLY A 40 -10.54 -11.10 13.16
CA GLY A 40 -10.58 -10.76 14.58
C GLY A 40 -11.08 -11.91 15.43
N GLY A 41 -10.77 -13.16 15.05
CA GLY A 41 -11.27 -14.39 15.69
C GLY A 41 -12.69 -14.82 15.28
N PHE A 42 -13.38 -14.06 14.42
CA PHE A 42 -14.69 -14.41 13.87
C PHE A 42 -14.55 -15.05 12.47
N ASP A 43 -13.95 -16.24 12.41
CA ASP A 43 -13.59 -16.88 11.13
C ASP A 43 -14.76 -17.62 10.44
N SER A 44 -15.90 -17.72 11.11
CA SER A 44 -17.14 -18.29 10.56
C SER A 44 -17.95 -17.22 9.84
N VAL A 45 -18.50 -17.59 8.68
CA VAL A 45 -19.38 -16.74 7.89
C VAL A 45 -20.62 -16.32 8.70
N LYS A 46 -20.97 -15.04 8.63
CA LYS A 46 -22.22 -14.52 9.17
C LYS A 46 -23.33 -14.55 8.12
N THR A 47 -24.50 -15.02 8.53
CA THR A 47 -25.71 -15.06 7.72
C THR A 47 -26.84 -14.27 8.39
N PRO A 48 -27.67 -13.51 7.63
CA PRO A 48 -27.58 -13.31 6.18
C PRO A 48 -26.38 -12.44 5.78
N ARG A 49 -25.89 -12.62 4.55
CA ARG A 49 -24.90 -11.74 3.93
C ARG A 49 -25.54 -10.39 3.62
N THR A 50 -24.75 -9.32 3.69
CA THR A 50 -25.21 -7.99 3.26
C THR A 50 -25.08 -7.87 1.74
N GLU A 51 -26.10 -7.37 1.05
CA GLU A 51 -25.98 -7.06 -0.38
C GLU A 51 -25.07 -5.84 -0.58
N PHE A 52 -24.03 -5.97 -1.41
CA PHE A 52 -23.06 -4.90 -1.65
C PHE A 52 -22.99 -4.57 -3.15
N PRO A 53 -23.31 -3.33 -3.57
CA PRO A 53 -23.28 -2.97 -4.97
C PRO A 53 -21.87 -3.02 -5.55
N MET A 54 -21.69 -3.65 -6.71
CA MET A 54 -20.40 -3.71 -7.38
C MET A 54 -19.93 -2.33 -7.87
N SER A 55 -20.88 -1.45 -8.22
CA SER A 55 -20.64 -0.03 -8.53
C SER A 55 -20.17 0.78 -7.32
N GLY A 56 -20.39 0.26 -6.12
CA GLY A 56 -19.86 0.76 -4.87
C GLY A 56 -20.92 1.06 -3.82
N GLY A 57 -20.51 0.92 -2.56
CA GLY A 57 -21.33 1.20 -1.38
C GLY A 57 -20.50 1.82 -0.26
N PRO A 58 -21.14 2.33 0.80
CA PRO A 58 -20.42 2.89 1.93
C PRO A 58 -19.69 1.81 2.73
N ILE A 59 -18.73 2.20 3.56
CA ILE A 59 -18.26 1.34 4.64
C ILE A 59 -18.30 2.19 5.90
N GLN A 60 -19.18 1.81 6.83
CA GLN A 60 -19.40 2.48 8.10
C GLN A 60 -18.58 1.82 9.18
N LEU A 61 -17.67 2.60 9.75
CA LEU A 61 -16.90 2.25 10.92
C LEU A 61 -17.35 3.09 12.11
N GLU A 62 -17.08 2.58 13.30
CA GLU A 62 -17.05 3.34 14.54
C GLU A 62 -15.64 3.29 15.10
N MET A 63 -14.97 4.44 15.12
CA MET A 63 -13.56 4.58 15.50
C MET A 63 -13.45 4.91 16.99
N HIS A 64 -12.69 4.15 17.76
CA HIS A 64 -12.51 4.44 19.20
C HIS A 64 -11.18 5.16 19.49
N HIS A 65 -10.51 5.67 18.45
CA HIS A 65 -9.21 6.35 18.52
C HIS A 65 -9.25 7.72 17.86
N THR A 66 -8.28 8.54 18.24
CA THR A 66 -8.11 9.88 17.68
C THR A 66 -7.33 9.87 16.37
N GLN A 67 -6.59 8.80 16.07
CA GLN A 67 -5.89 8.63 14.80
C GLN A 67 -5.54 7.16 14.53
N THR A 68 -5.81 6.68 13.33
CA THR A 68 -5.42 5.33 12.89
C THR A 68 -5.31 5.25 11.37
N ASN A 69 -4.46 4.36 10.88
CA ASN A 69 -4.39 4.00 9.49
C ASN A 69 -5.37 2.87 9.21
N VAL A 70 -6.15 3.01 8.15
CA VAL A 70 -7.16 2.04 7.74
C VAL A 70 -6.94 1.65 6.28
N ALA A 71 -7.17 0.37 5.96
CA ALA A 71 -7.24 -0.13 4.58
C ALA A 71 -8.40 -1.11 4.44
N VAL A 72 -8.90 -1.26 3.21
CA VAL A 72 -10.01 -2.16 2.91
C VAL A 72 -9.60 -3.13 1.81
N TYR A 73 -9.71 -4.41 2.12
CA TYR A 73 -9.46 -5.51 1.21
C TYR A 73 -10.72 -6.35 1.01
N MET A 74 -10.69 -7.21 0.01
CA MET A 74 -11.76 -8.14 -0.30
C MET A 74 -11.19 -9.47 -0.80
N ALA A 75 -11.98 -10.51 -0.62
CA ALA A 75 -11.76 -11.81 -1.21
C ALA A 75 -13.08 -12.38 -1.74
N LEU A 76 -13.02 -13.09 -2.86
CA LEU A 76 -14.17 -13.75 -3.47
C LEU A 76 -14.32 -15.18 -2.91
N GLY A 77 -15.56 -15.65 -2.82
CA GLY A 77 -15.93 -16.97 -2.36
C GLY A 77 -16.80 -16.97 -1.10
N ASP A 78 -17.18 -18.17 -0.65
CA ASP A 78 -18.08 -18.34 0.49
C ASP A 78 -17.40 -18.12 1.84
N ASN A 79 -16.16 -18.56 2.04
CA ASN A 79 -15.43 -18.25 3.28
C ASN A 79 -13.94 -18.13 2.99
N PRO A 80 -13.51 -17.05 2.33
CA PRO A 80 -12.11 -16.87 1.99
C PRO A 80 -11.26 -16.58 3.23
N GLY A 81 -10.04 -17.15 3.27
CA GLY A 81 -9.03 -16.89 4.30
C GLY A 81 -7.87 -16.00 3.84
N SER A 82 -7.86 -15.54 2.60
CA SER A 82 -6.81 -14.72 2.00
C SER A 82 -7.44 -13.57 1.21
N PHE A 83 -6.99 -12.35 1.49
CA PHE A 83 -7.55 -11.10 0.96
C PHE A 83 -6.51 -10.43 0.08
N SER A 84 -6.72 -10.46 -1.24
CA SER A 84 -5.78 -9.94 -2.25
C SER A 84 -6.34 -8.80 -3.07
N ILE A 85 -7.65 -8.57 -3.06
CA ILE A 85 -8.30 -7.51 -3.82
C ILE A 85 -8.30 -6.25 -2.96
N VAL A 86 -7.67 -5.19 -3.43
CA VAL A 86 -7.66 -3.90 -2.71
C VAL A 86 -8.91 -3.12 -3.12
N LEU A 87 -9.77 -2.81 -2.16
CA LEU A 87 -10.95 -1.96 -2.37
C LEU A 87 -10.64 -0.49 -2.05
N ARG A 88 -9.84 -0.25 -1.00
CA ARG A 88 -9.30 1.06 -0.66
C ARG A 88 -7.88 0.90 -0.16
N ASN A 89 -6.96 1.63 -0.78
CA ASN A 89 -5.59 1.76 -0.30
C ASN A 89 -5.57 2.34 1.12
N GLN A 90 -4.45 2.16 1.80
CA GLN A 90 -4.29 2.67 3.15
C GLN A 90 -4.46 4.20 3.20
N PHE A 91 -5.21 4.69 4.18
CA PHE A 91 -5.41 6.09 4.46
C PHE A 91 -5.32 6.35 5.97
N ALA A 92 -4.98 7.58 6.35
CA ALA A 92 -4.93 8.01 7.74
C ALA A 92 -6.24 8.71 8.13
N GLU A 93 -6.95 8.12 9.07
CA GLU A 93 -8.18 8.61 9.66
C GLU A 93 -7.85 9.35 10.98
N GLN A 94 -8.55 10.45 11.24
CA GLN A 94 -8.47 11.22 12.48
C GLN A 94 -9.88 11.55 12.98
N GLY A 95 -10.18 11.10 14.21
CA GLY A 95 -11.38 11.46 14.94
C GLY A 95 -12.15 10.24 15.45
N PRO A 96 -12.73 10.30 16.66
CA PRO A 96 -13.50 9.17 17.17
C PRO A 96 -14.96 9.15 16.66
N ASN A 97 -15.63 8.03 16.92
CA ASN A 97 -17.03 7.69 16.62
C ASN A 97 -17.28 7.36 15.14
N ASN A 98 -18.48 7.68 14.64
CA ASN A 98 -18.91 7.28 13.31
C ASN A 98 -18.00 7.87 12.23
N PHE A 99 -17.44 6.99 11.41
CA PHE A 99 -16.65 7.31 10.24
C PHE A 99 -17.14 6.49 9.05
N CYS A 100 -17.50 7.16 7.95
CA CYS A 100 -17.85 6.55 6.68
C CYS A 100 -16.72 6.75 5.68
N ILE A 101 -16.22 5.64 5.12
CA ILE A 101 -15.18 5.63 4.08
C ILE A 101 -15.69 6.20 2.73
N GLY A 102 -17.01 6.33 2.60
CA GLY A 102 -17.70 6.76 1.39
C GLY A 102 -17.82 5.65 0.36
N MET A 103 -17.98 6.02 -0.91
CA MET A 103 -18.18 5.06 -2.00
C MET A 103 -16.94 4.18 -2.21
N VAL A 104 -17.07 2.90 -1.90
CA VAL A 104 -16.06 1.86 -2.12
C VAL A 104 -16.56 0.93 -3.20
N SER A 105 -15.98 1.02 -4.40
CA SER A 105 -16.34 0.21 -5.56
C SER A 105 -15.40 -0.98 -5.74
N ILE A 106 -15.86 -1.97 -6.49
CA ILE A 106 -15.04 -3.12 -6.87
C ILE A 106 -14.14 -2.72 -8.05
N PRO A 107 -12.84 -3.04 -8.03
CA PRO A 107 -11.94 -2.75 -9.14
C PRO A 107 -12.43 -3.34 -10.48
N GLU A 108 -12.34 -2.54 -11.54
CA GLU A 108 -12.68 -2.97 -12.90
C GLU A 108 -11.71 -4.06 -13.40
N GLY A 109 -12.14 -4.83 -14.42
CA GLY A 109 -11.30 -5.88 -15.03
C GLY A 109 -11.36 -7.23 -14.32
N MET A 110 -12.19 -7.39 -13.29
CA MET A 110 -12.49 -8.69 -12.70
C MET A 110 -13.76 -9.28 -13.32
N ASN A 111 -13.71 -10.56 -13.71
CA ASN A 111 -14.86 -11.27 -14.27
C ASN A 111 -15.83 -11.74 -13.15
N ILE A 112 -16.49 -10.79 -12.50
CA ILE A 112 -17.40 -11.02 -11.37
C ILE A 112 -18.84 -10.78 -11.83
N THR A 113 -19.76 -11.66 -11.43
CA THR A 113 -21.19 -11.52 -11.70
C THR A 113 -21.96 -11.24 -10.41
N ALA A 114 -23.11 -10.57 -10.50
CA ALA A 114 -24.04 -10.46 -9.37
C ALA A 114 -24.41 -11.85 -8.82
N GLY A 115 -24.60 -11.93 -7.51
CA GLY A 115 -24.76 -13.16 -6.74
C GLY A 115 -23.44 -13.79 -6.27
N THR A 116 -22.28 -13.29 -6.71
CA THR A 116 -20.99 -13.76 -6.21
C THR A 116 -20.84 -13.42 -4.74
N ASN A 117 -20.58 -14.42 -3.91
CA ASN A 117 -20.26 -14.21 -2.50
C ASN A 117 -18.84 -13.71 -2.34
N ALA A 118 -18.64 -12.78 -1.41
CA ALA A 118 -17.36 -12.23 -1.06
C ALA A 118 -17.30 -11.91 0.43
N THR A 119 -16.09 -11.65 0.93
CA THR A 119 -15.86 -11.13 2.27
C THR A 119 -14.99 -9.88 2.16
N ILE A 120 -15.46 -8.78 2.73
CA ILE A 120 -14.71 -7.53 2.86
C ILE A 120 -13.97 -7.58 4.19
N GLN A 121 -12.67 -7.29 4.17
CA GLN A 121 -11.82 -7.17 5.35
C GLN A 121 -11.41 -5.72 5.53
N VAL A 122 -11.71 -5.16 6.69
CA VAL A 122 -11.18 -3.86 7.12
C VAL A 122 -10.02 -4.13 8.06
N VAL A 123 -8.91 -3.44 7.80
CA VAL A 123 -7.69 -3.53 8.61
C VAL A 123 -7.38 -2.14 9.15
N SER A 124 -7.22 -2.01 10.46
CA SER A 124 -6.63 -0.82 11.08
C SER A 124 -5.28 -1.16 11.70
N ASN A 125 -4.44 -0.16 11.97
CA ASN A 125 -3.28 -0.37 12.83
C ASN A 125 -3.71 -0.35 14.31
N GLY A 126 -3.29 -1.37 15.06
CA GLY A 126 -3.39 -1.47 16.51
C GLY A 126 -2.30 -0.66 17.21
N ASP A 127 -2.62 -0.05 18.35
CA ASP A 127 -1.66 0.56 19.29
C ASP A 127 -1.40 -0.46 20.42
N PRO A 128 -0.15 -0.86 20.73
CA PRO A 128 1.14 -0.37 20.20
C PRO A 128 1.77 -1.18 19.07
N ASP A 129 1.29 -2.40 18.77
CA ASP A 129 1.86 -3.26 17.73
C ASP A 129 0.78 -4.17 17.10
N GLY A 130 0.83 -4.32 15.77
CA GLY A 130 -0.03 -5.25 15.01
C GLY A 130 -1.33 -4.60 14.51
N GLY A 131 -1.92 -5.16 13.46
CA GLY A 131 -3.19 -4.70 12.90
C GLY A 131 -4.39 -5.32 13.60
N LEU A 132 -5.52 -4.62 13.54
CA LEU A 132 -6.82 -5.13 13.95
C LEU A 132 -7.66 -5.44 12.73
N TYR A 133 -8.44 -6.52 12.82
CA TYR A 133 -9.17 -7.06 11.68
C TYR A 133 -10.65 -7.22 12.00
N GLN A 134 -11.50 -6.80 11.06
CA GLN A 134 -12.90 -7.17 11.04
C GLN A 134 -13.31 -7.51 9.62
N CYS A 135 -14.24 -8.46 9.50
CA CYS A 135 -14.76 -8.93 8.24
C CYS A 135 -16.27 -8.72 8.17
N ALA A 136 -16.77 -8.39 6.99
CA ALA A 136 -18.19 -8.45 6.66
C ALA A 136 -18.40 -9.37 5.46
N ASP A 137 -19.40 -10.25 5.57
CA ASP A 137 -19.77 -11.16 4.49
C ASP A 137 -20.83 -10.53 3.61
N VAL A 138 -20.53 -10.46 2.32
CA VAL A 138 -21.36 -9.78 1.34
C VAL A 138 -21.74 -10.69 0.18
N THR A 139 -22.86 -10.38 -0.46
CA THR A 139 -23.24 -10.91 -1.76
C THR A 139 -23.25 -9.74 -2.73
N LEU A 140 -22.46 -9.85 -3.79
CA LEU A 140 -22.27 -8.79 -4.76
C LEU A 140 -23.52 -8.62 -5.63
N THR A 141 -23.94 -7.39 -5.90
CA THR A 141 -25.14 -7.10 -6.68
C THR A 141 -24.90 -5.99 -7.70
N ASP A 142 -25.64 -6.03 -8.80
CA ASP A 142 -25.69 -4.95 -9.80
C ASP A 142 -26.60 -3.79 -9.35
N THR A 143 -27.43 -4.03 -8.33
CA THR A 143 -28.37 -3.04 -7.81
C THR A 143 -27.64 -2.02 -6.94
N ALA A 144 -27.58 -0.78 -7.38
CA ALA A 144 -27.09 0.33 -6.57
C ALA A 144 -28.01 0.56 -5.34
N LEU A 145 -27.41 0.98 -4.22
CA LEU A 145 -28.18 1.41 -3.06
C LEU A 145 -29.03 2.65 -3.40
N SER A 146 -30.21 2.73 -2.80
CA SER A 146 -30.96 3.99 -2.82
C SER A 146 -30.19 5.07 -2.05
N GLN A 147 -30.41 6.35 -2.38
CA GLN A 147 -29.76 7.45 -1.67
C GLN A 147 -30.06 7.40 -0.17
N SER A 148 -31.30 7.09 0.21
CA SER A 148 -31.68 6.99 1.62
C SER A 148 -30.97 5.84 2.34
N ASP A 149 -30.78 4.70 1.68
CA ASP A 149 -30.06 3.58 2.29
C ASP A 149 -28.58 3.93 2.42
N TYR A 150 -27.99 4.53 1.38
CA TYR A 150 -26.61 5.03 1.43
C TYR A 150 -26.41 6.00 2.59
N ASP A 151 -27.26 7.02 2.74
CA ASP A 151 -27.14 8.04 3.78
C ASP A 151 -27.33 7.44 5.18
N SER A 152 -28.22 6.45 5.33
CA SER A 152 -28.42 5.74 6.59
C SER A 152 -27.19 4.92 7.01
N HIS A 153 -26.40 4.46 6.04
CA HIS A 153 -25.20 3.65 6.23
C HIS A 153 -23.90 4.44 6.04
N CYS A 154 -23.96 5.77 5.91
CA CYS A 154 -22.79 6.60 5.70
C CYS A 154 -22.88 7.90 6.50
N GLN A 155 -22.42 7.83 7.74
CA GLN A 155 -22.48 8.93 8.71
C GLN A 155 -21.09 9.22 9.26
N ASN A 156 -20.72 10.51 9.25
CA ASN A 156 -19.49 11.02 9.86
C ASN A 156 -19.82 11.86 11.09
N SER A 157 -19.12 11.60 12.19
CA SER A 157 -19.20 12.43 13.39
C SER A 157 -18.44 13.75 13.19
N THR A 158 -18.74 14.75 14.02
CA THR A 158 -18.01 16.02 13.99
C THR A 158 -16.54 15.79 14.36
N GLY A 159 -15.62 16.34 13.56
CA GLY A 159 -14.18 16.22 13.79
C GLY A 159 -13.56 14.90 13.32
N VAL A 160 -14.30 14.12 12.53
CA VAL A 160 -13.78 12.94 11.82
C VAL A 160 -13.37 13.34 10.40
N GLU A 161 -12.12 13.08 10.03
CA GLU A 161 -11.60 13.38 8.70
C GLU A 161 -10.51 12.39 8.24
N VAL A 162 -10.34 12.29 6.93
CA VAL A 162 -9.20 11.60 6.31
C VAL A 162 -8.09 12.62 6.10
N THR A 163 -6.97 12.43 6.80
CA THR A 163 -5.82 13.36 6.79
C THR A 163 -4.81 13.03 5.69
N GLN A 164 -4.77 11.78 5.22
CA GLN A 164 -3.91 11.34 4.12
C GLN A 164 -4.54 10.13 3.42
N THR A 165 -4.43 10.06 2.09
CA THR A 165 -4.85 8.91 1.28
C THR A 165 -3.66 8.24 0.60
N ASP A 166 -3.87 7.03 0.09
CA ASP A 166 -2.90 6.28 -0.74
C ASP A 166 -1.52 6.10 -0.09
N ILE A 167 -1.52 5.90 1.23
CA ILE A 167 -0.32 5.57 1.97
C ILE A 167 0.18 4.22 1.48
N SER A 168 1.47 4.14 1.13
CA SER A 168 2.07 2.88 0.70
C SER A 168 2.14 1.87 1.85
N GLY A 169 1.74 0.64 1.59
CA GLY A 169 1.89 -0.48 2.52
C GLY A 169 0.56 -0.99 3.08
N ASN A 170 0.64 -1.69 4.21
CA ASN A 170 -0.51 -2.24 4.93
C ASN A 170 -0.55 -1.59 6.32
N PRO A 171 -1.73 -1.24 6.87
CA PRO A 171 -1.86 -0.74 8.24
C PRO A 171 -1.26 -1.68 9.31
N ASN A 172 -1.31 -3.00 9.08
CA ASN A 172 -0.67 -4.02 9.92
C ASN A 172 0.86 -4.07 9.74
N GLY A 173 1.41 -3.37 8.74
CA GLY A 173 2.84 -3.17 8.63
C GLY A 173 3.31 -2.38 9.85
N THR A 174 4.31 -2.90 10.56
CA THR A 174 5.00 -2.16 11.61
C THR A 174 5.71 -0.97 10.98
N SER A 175 4.98 0.13 10.78
CA SER A 175 5.55 1.41 10.41
C SER A 175 6.40 1.86 11.58
N SER A 176 7.68 1.49 11.51
CA SER A 176 8.78 2.23 12.12
C SER A 176 8.95 3.56 11.37
N THR A 177 7.89 4.35 11.30
CA THR A 177 8.01 5.75 10.91
C THR A 177 8.63 6.47 12.10
N THR A 178 9.96 6.60 12.02
CA THR A 178 10.69 7.67 12.69
C THR A 178 10.07 9.01 12.29
N GLY A 179 9.05 9.43 13.04
CA GLY A 179 8.65 10.83 13.10
C GLY A 179 9.86 11.61 13.60
N SER A 180 10.49 12.35 12.68
CA SER A 180 11.46 13.38 13.02
C SER A 180 10.72 14.49 13.77
N ALA A 181 10.57 14.33 15.08
CA ALA A 181 10.17 15.39 15.96
C ALA A 181 11.40 16.28 16.22
N THR A 182 11.48 17.37 15.46
CA THR A 182 12.28 18.55 15.77
C THR A 182 12.01 18.98 17.22
N PRO A 183 13.02 19.07 18.11
CA PRO A 183 12.77 19.62 19.43
C PRO A 183 12.70 21.14 19.31
N SER A 184 11.49 21.67 19.30
CA SER A 184 11.22 23.07 19.63
C SER A 184 11.77 23.37 21.02
N GLY A 185 12.63 24.38 21.09
CA GLY A 185 13.20 24.87 22.34
C GLY A 185 12.11 25.45 23.24
N THR A 186 12.06 24.98 24.48
CA THR A 186 11.57 25.80 25.60
C THR A 186 12.35 25.40 26.84
N GLY A 187 13.12 26.34 27.37
CA GLY A 187 13.94 26.14 28.54
C GLY A 187 13.12 26.02 29.82
N ALA A 188 13.53 25.10 30.69
CA ALA A 188 13.40 25.22 32.14
C ALA A 188 14.44 24.30 32.79
N ALA A 189 15.12 24.85 33.80
CA ALA A 189 16.32 24.35 34.41
C ALA A 189 16.18 22.99 35.11
N ALA A 190 17.25 22.17 35.05
CA ALA A 190 17.52 21.16 36.05
C ALA A 190 19.04 21.11 36.34
N THR A 191 19.36 21.38 37.58
CA THR A 191 20.67 21.49 38.21
C THR A 191 21.40 20.14 38.24
N GLY A 192 22.56 20.07 37.58
CA GLY A 192 23.50 18.95 37.71
C GLY A 192 24.89 19.46 38.11
N GLY A 193 25.17 19.50 39.41
CA GLY A 193 26.47 19.90 39.95
C GLY A 193 27.58 18.88 39.66
N LYS A 194 28.83 19.36 39.64
CA LYS A 194 30.04 18.51 39.50
C LYS A 194 30.05 17.42 40.59
N GLY A 195 29.94 16.15 40.19
CA GLY A 195 30.07 14.99 41.08
C GLY A 195 28.91 13.98 41.05
N THR A 196 27.80 14.24 40.34
CA THR A 196 26.70 13.27 40.25
C THR A 196 27.02 12.11 39.29
N PRO A 197 26.71 10.84 39.64
CA PRO A 197 26.99 9.68 38.79
C PRO A 197 26.33 9.82 37.40
N ARG A 198 27.13 9.84 36.34
CA ARG A 198 26.64 9.87 34.96
C ARG A 198 26.02 8.52 34.60
N ARG A 199 24.70 8.48 34.36
CA ARG A 199 24.01 7.28 33.85
C ARG A 199 24.62 6.90 32.50
N LYS A 200 25.28 5.74 32.40
CA LYS A 200 25.75 5.19 31.11
C LYS A 200 24.52 4.87 30.26
N VAL A 201 24.37 5.59 29.15
CA VAL A 201 23.41 5.24 28.10
C VAL A 201 23.94 3.99 27.41
N LYS A 202 23.26 2.85 27.60
CA LYS A 202 23.53 1.63 26.83
C LYS A 202 22.95 1.84 25.42
N LYS A 203 23.82 2.17 24.47
CA LYS A 203 23.45 2.18 23.05
C LYS A 203 23.31 0.72 22.61
N VAL A 204 22.07 0.23 22.52
CA VAL A 204 21.79 -1.12 22.02
C VAL A 204 21.91 -1.07 20.50
N HIS A 205 22.98 -1.64 19.96
CA HIS A 205 23.08 -1.90 18.54
C HIS A 205 22.16 -3.09 18.21
N LYS A 206 21.08 -2.85 17.45
CA LYS A 206 20.30 -3.94 16.85
C LYS A 206 21.18 -4.61 15.79
N SER A 207 21.41 -5.91 15.97
CA SER A 207 22.07 -6.76 14.98
C SER A 207 21.03 -7.23 13.97
N ALA A 208 21.18 -6.82 12.70
CA ALA A 208 20.29 -7.22 11.60
C ALA A 208 20.19 -8.75 11.41
N GLY A 209 21.21 -9.51 11.84
CA GLY A 209 21.27 -10.96 11.60
C GLY A 209 20.27 -11.82 12.38
N THR A 210 19.61 -11.29 13.42
CA THR A 210 18.60 -12.06 14.18
C THR A 210 17.26 -12.11 13.45
N ASP A 211 16.89 -11.03 12.76
CA ASP A 211 15.61 -10.91 12.06
C ASP A 211 15.61 -11.76 10.78
N ASP A 212 16.74 -11.81 10.07
CA ASP A 212 16.94 -12.73 8.94
C ASP A 212 16.63 -14.19 9.30
N LYS A 213 17.09 -14.67 10.47
CA LYS A 213 16.84 -16.05 10.88
C LYS A 213 15.35 -16.33 11.15
N LYS A 214 14.63 -15.36 11.69
CA LYS A 214 13.18 -15.46 11.91
C LYS A 214 12.42 -15.41 10.58
N LEU A 215 12.81 -14.51 9.68
CA LEU A 215 12.23 -14.39 8.34
C LEU A 215 12.44 -15.67 7.53
N GLN A 216 13.64 -16.26 7.57
CA GLN A 216 13.94 -17.56 6.96
C GLN A 216 13.09 -18.69 7.56
N THR A 217 12.81 -18.65 8.86
CA THR A 217 11.93 -19.64 9.51
C THR A 217 10.48 -19.47 9.06
N ALA A 218 9.99 -18.25 8.91
CA ALA A 218 8.64 -17.97 8.41
C ALA A 218 8.48 -18.38 6.95
N LEU A 219 9.45 -18.05 6.11
CA LEU A 219 9.46 -18.42 4.69
C LEU A 219 9.52 -19.93 4.48
N LYS A 220 10.27 -20.65 5.32
CA LYS A 220 10.26 -22.12 5.31
C LYS A 220 8.87 -22.71 5.61
N LYS A 221 8.03 -22.05 6.41
CA LYS A 221 6.64 -22.48 6.67
C LYS A 221 5.73 -22.29 5.46
N LEU A 222 6.02 -21.31 4.60
CA LEU A 222 5.32 -21.08 3.33
C LEU A 222 5.78 -22.02 2.22
N ASN A 223 6.60 -23.01 2.55
CA ASN A 223 7.14 -24.01 1.64
C ASN A 223 7.90 -23.41 0.44
N VAL A 224 8.50 -22.23 0.61
CA VAL A 224 9.34 -21.62 -0.43
C VAL A 224 10.65 -22.41 -0.58
N GLN A 225 11.04 -22.68 -1.83
CA GLN A 225 12.25 -23.40 -2.18
C GLN A 225 13.28 -22.45 -2.79
N PRO A 226 14.58 -22.58 -2.47
CA PRO A 226 15.61 -21.77 -3.10
C PRO A 226 15.72 -22.08 -4.59
N ILE A 227 15.67 -21.05 -5.43
CA ILE A 227 15.98 -21.13 -6.85
C ILE A 227 17.45 -20.73 -7.01
N GLN A 228 18.23 -21.62 -7.64
CA GLN A 228 19.64 -21.39 -7.90
C GLN A 228 19.82 -20.82 -9.32
N ALA A 229 20.96 -20.15 -9.54
CA ALA A 229 21.35 -19.61 -10.85
C ALA A 229 20.38 -18.56 -11.44
N ILE A 230 19.86 -17.67 -10.60
CA ILE A 230 19.19 -16.45 -11.08
C ILE A 230 20.26 -15.41 -11.38
N GLU A 231 20.35 -15.00 -12.64
CA GLU A 231 21.29 -13.97 -13.10
C GLU A 231 20.83 -12.58 -12.69
N GLU A 232 19.54 -12.28 -12.84
CA GLU A 232 18.99 -10.98 -12.51
C GLU A 232 17.49 -11.05 -12.18
N VAL A 233 17.01 -10.08 -11.39
CA VAL A 233 15.57 -9.84 -11.17
C VAL A 233 15.29 -8.36 -11.37
N ASN A 234 14.26 -8.08 -12.16
CA ASN A 234 13.83 -6.73 -12.50
C ASN A 234 12.40 -6.50 -11.98
N MET A 235 12.21 -5.52 -11.11
CA MET A 235 10.88 -5.09 -10.64
C MET A 235 10.50 -3.78 -11.31
N PHE A 236 9.49 -3.83 -12.19
CA PHE A 236 8.96 -2.65 -12.88
C PHE A 236 7.96 -1.94 -11.97
N LYS A 237 8.27 -0.69 -11.64
CA LYS A 237 7.37 0.18 -10.88
C LYS A 237 6.49 0.98 -11.84
N SER A 238 5.37 1.50 -11.33
CA SER A 238 4.44 2.34 -12.10
C SER A 238 4.99 3.74 -12.38
N ASP A 239 6.04 4.17 -11.68
CA ASP A 239 6.72 5.46 -11.86
C ASP A 239 7.69 5.48 -13.06
N GLY A 240 7.88 4.34 -13.75
CA GLY A 240 8.81 4.19 -14.87
C GLY A 240 10.22 3.73 -14.48
N ASN A 241 10.51 3.61 -13.18
CA ASN A 241 11.78 3.10 -12.68
C ASN A 241 11.77 1.57 -12.54
N VAL A 242 12.96 0.98 -12.57
CA VAL A 242 13.17 -0.46 -12.40
C VAL A 242 14.05 -0.70 -11.19
N ILE A 243 13.59 -1.50 -10.22
CA ILE A 243 14.52 -2.05 -9.22
C ILE A 243 15.22 -3.24 -9.85
N HIS A 244 16.52 -3.10 -10.08
CA HIS A 244 17.37 -4.13 -10.63
C HIS A 244 18.15 -4.83 -9.52
N PHE A 245 18.13 -6.16 -9.53
CA PHE A 245 18.95 -7.00 -8.67
C PHE A 245 19.91 -7.82 -9.53
N SER A 246 21.22 -7.62 -9.37
CA SER A 246 22.25 -8.45 -10.00
C SER A 246 22.57 -9.67 -9.13
N ALA A 247 22.40 -10.87 -9.68
CA ALA A 247 22.63 -12.16 -9.03
C ALA A 247 21.98 -12.32 -7.62
N PRO A 248 20.67 -12.08 -7.47
CA PRO A 248 20.01 -12.22 -6.18
C PRO A 248 19.87 -13.68 -5.76
N LYS A 249 19.77 -13.89 -4.45
CA LYS A 249 19.26 -15.17 -3.91
C LYS A 249 17.75 -15.11 -3.95
N VAL A 250 17.11 -16.09 -4.56
CA VAL A 250 15.65 -16.14 -4.66
C VAL A 250 15.14 -17.40 -4.00
N HIS A 251 14.09 -17.26 -3.19
CA HIS A 251 13.28 -18.37 -2.74
C HIS A 251 11.88 -18.18 -3.30
N ALA A 252 11.29 -19.23 -3.86
CA ALA A 252 9.96 -19.13 -4.43
C ALA A 252 9.12 -20.35 -4.06
N SER A 253 7.83 -20.09 -3.91
CA SER A 253 6.81 -21.13 -3.97
C SER A 253 6.05 -20.92 -5.28
N VAL A 254 6.49 -21.62 -6.32
CA VAL A 254 5.83 -21.64 -7.64
C VAL A 254 4.33 -21.95 -7.54
N PRO A 255 3.86 -22.96 -6.76
CA PRO A 255 2.42 -23.23 -6.68
C PRO A 255 1.61 -22.12 -5.99
N ALA A 256 2.25 -21.28 -5.17
CA ALA A 256 1.60 -20.17 -4.47
C ALA A 256 1.91 -18.80 -5.12
N ASN A 257 2.58 -18.79 -6.29
CA ASN A 257 3.04 -17.58 -6.98
C ASN A 257 3.73 -16.55 -6.06
N THR A 258 4.50 -17.03 -5.08
CA THR A 258 5.14 -16.19 -4.05
C THR A 258 6.65 -16.24 -4.20
N PHE A 259 7.29 -15.09 -4.30
CA PHE A 259 8.73 -14.93 -4.46
C PHE A 259 9.32 -14.08 -3.32
N ALA A 260 10.40 -14.56 -2.72
CA ALA A 260 11.22 -13.86 -1.75
C ALA A 260 12.61 -13.65 -2.35
N ILE A 261 12.93 -12.39 -2.67
CA ILE A 261 14.16 -12.00 -3.34
C ILE A 261 15.08 -11.34 -2.32
N TYR A 262 16.33 -11.76 -2.29
CA TYR A 262 17.36 -11.24 -1.40
C TYR A 262 18.54 -10.78 -2.24
N GLY A 263 18.93 -9.54 -2.04
CA GLY A 263 20.07 -8.96 -2.73
C GLY A 263 20.08 -7.46 -2.52
N ASN A 264 21.11 -6.83 -3.07
CA ASN A 264 21.15 -5.39 -3.17
C ASN A 264 20.32 -5.00 -4.40
N GLY A 265 19.25 -4.24 -4.17
CA GLY A 265 18.45 -3.65 -5.25
C GLY A 265 18.99 -2.27 -5.60
N GLU A 266 19.18 -2.02 -6.89
CA GLU A 266 19.56 -0.72 -7.44
C GLU A 266 18.36 -0.14 -8.20
N ASP A 267 17.91 1.05 -7.84
CA ASP A 267 16.93 1.78 -8.64
C ASP A 267 17.61 2.31 -9.90
N LYS A 268 17.19 1.82 -11.07
CA LYS A 268 17.69 2.21 -12.39
C LYS A 268 16.54 2.74 -13.24
N GLU A 269 16.86 3.67 -14.13
CA GLU A 269 15.91 4.12 -15.13
C GLU A 269 15.79 3.06 -16.23
N LEU A 270 14.58 2.87 -16.76
CA LEU A 270 14.33 1.87 -17.80
C LEU A 270 15.17 2.10 -19.07
N THR A 271 15.52 3.36 -19.35
CA THR A 271 16.37 3.80 -20.46
C THR A 271 17.82 3.28 -20.36
N GLU A 272 18.35 3.10 -19.16
CA GLU A 272 19.71 2.59 -18.93
C GLU A 272 19.83 1.07 -19.12
N LEU A 273 18.71 0.35 -19.10
CA LEU A 273 18.65 -1.12 -19.22
C LEU A 273 18.21 -1.60 -20.61
N VAL A 274 17.95 -0.67 -21.53
CA VAL A 274 17.71 -0.92 -22.96
C VAL A 274 19.07 -1.06 -23.64
N PRO A 275 19.37 -2.14 -24.41
CA PRO A 275 18.43 -3.01 -25.12
C PRO A 275 18.17 -4.40 -24.50
N GLY A 276 18.89 -4.78 -23.44
CA GLY A 276 18.84 -6.14 -22.89
C GLY A 276 17.49 -6.53 -22.30
N ILE A 277 16.78 -5.56 -21.72
CA ILE A 277 15.52 -5.80 -21.01
C ILE A 277 14.31 -6.01 -21.95
N LEU A 278 14.37 -5.52 -23.20
CA LEU A 278 13.26 -5.56 -24.16
C LEU A 278 12.75 -6.97 -24.45
N ASN A 279 13.64 -7.96 -24.45
CA ASN A 279 13.30 -9.37 -24.68
C ASN A 279 12.74 -10.08 -23.43
N GLN A 280 12.85 -9.45 -22.25
CA GLN A 280 12.38 -10.00 -20.98
C GLN A 280 11.04 -9.38 -20.55
N LEU A 281 10.59 -8.32 -21.22
CA LEU A 281 9.32 -7.67 -20.94
C LEU A 281 8.18 -8.50 -21.53
N GLY A 282 7.21 -8.85 -20.66
CA GLY A 282 5.95 -9.41 -21.09
C GLY A 282 5.12 -8.40 -21.90
N PRO A 283 4.08 -8.86 -22.63
CA PRO A 283 3.22 -8.00 -23.45
C PRO A 283 2.60 -6.83 -22.66
N ASP A 284 2.31 -7.03 -21.37
CA ASP A 284 1.75 -6.00 -20.50
C ASP A 284 2.77 -4.88 -20.19
N SER A 285 4.03 -5.23 -19.93
CA SER A 285 5.09 -4.25 -19.69
C SER A 285 5.50 -3.50 -20.96
N LEU A 286 5.36 -4.12 -22.14
CA LEU A 286 5.55 -3.47 -23.43
C LEU A 286 4.46 -2.43 -23.73
N ALA A 287 3.22 -2.65 -23.28
CA ALA A 287 2.15 -1.66 -23.41
C ALA A 287 2.45 -0.40 -22.56
N SER A 288 2.93 -0.60 -21.33
CA SER A 288 3.39 0.51 -20.47
C SER A 288 4.59 1.24 -21.06
N LEU A 289 5.53 0.50 -21.67
CA LEU A 289 6.66 1.10 -22.38
C LEU A 289 6.25 1.92 -23.60
N ARG A 290 5.29 1.43 -24.41
CA ARG A 290 4.75 2.20 -25.54
C ARG A 290 4.11 3.50 -25.06
N LYS A 291 3.33 3.43 -23.98
CA LYS A 291 2.72 4.61 -23.37
C LYS A 291 3.77 5.60 -22.83
N LEU A 292 4.87 5.10 -22.26
CA LEU A 292 5.95 5.95 -21.76
C LEU A 292 6.77 6.55 -22.91
N ALA A 293 7.04 5.79 -23.97
CA ALA A 293 7.72 6.28 -25.17
C ALA A 293 6.88 7.33 -25.91
N GLU A 294 5.56 7.15 -25.98
CA GLU A 294 4.62 8.14 -26.52
C GLU A 294 4.62 9.43 -25.69
N ASN A 295 4.65 9.31 -24.35
CA ASN A 295 4.79 10.47 -23.45
C ASN A 295 6.16 11.17 -23.56
N PHE A 296 7.24 10.42 -23.84
CA PHE A 296 8.57 11.00 -24.01
C PHE A 296 8.70 11.72 -25.36
N GLN A 297 8.08 11.17 -26.42
CA GLN A 297 7.98 11.82 -27.73
C GLN A 297 7.09 13.07 -27.69
N SER A 298 6.02 13.07 -26.90
CA SER A 298 5.18 14.27 -26.73
C SER A 298 5.92 15.37 -25.95
N MET A 299 6.70 15.03 -24.92
CA MET A 299 7.56 16.00 -24.22
C MET A 299 8.72 16.54 -25.07
N GLN A 300 9.28 15.73 -25.99
CA GLN A 300 10.27 16.22 -26.96
C GLN A 300 9.63 17.14 -28.02
N LYS A 301 8.36 16.93 -28.38
CA LYS A 301 7.62 17.84 -29.26
C LYS A 301 7.26 19.17 -28.59
N GLU A 302 7.04 19.19 -27.28
CA GLU A 302 6.71 20.43 -26.55
C GLU A 302 7.95 21.25 -26.12
N LYS A 303 9.16 20.66 -26.13
CA LYS A 303 10.42 21.39 -25.93
C LYS A 303 11.06 21.96 -27.20
N GLY A 304 10.37 21.84 -28.34
CA GLY A 304 10.82 22.35 -29.64
C GLY A 304 10.24 23.71 -30.05
N ASP A 305 9.55 24.44 -29.16
CA ASP A 305 8.85 25.68 -29.54
C ASP A 305 8.87 26.77 -28.45
N GLU A 306 10.01 26.95 -27.77
CA GLU A 306 10.32 28.19 -27.04
C GLU A 306 11.83 28.47 -27.11
N ASP A 307 12.34 28.85 -28.28
CA ASP A 307 13.43 29.82 -28.41
C ASP A 307 13.55 30.27 -29.88
N LYS A 308 12.78 31.30 -30.24
CA LYS A 308 13.05 32.15 -31.40
C LYS A 308 12.95 33.62 -30.99
N LYS A 309 14.07 34.15 -30.51
CA LYS A 309 14.44 35.54 -30.73
C LYS A 309 15.92 35.60 -31.07
N ASP A 310 16.15 35.96 -32.34
CA ASP A 310 17.33 36.61 -32.92
C ASP A 310 18.72 36.05 -32.54
N ASP A 311 19.34 35.30 -33.44
CA ASP A 311 20.50 35.77 -34.22
C ASP A 311 20.99 34.70 -35.21
N ASP A 312 21.66 35.19 -36.25
CA ASP A 312 21.96 34.62 -37.56
C ASP A 312 22.83 33.34 -37.64
N ASP A 313 22.79 32.78 -38.86
CA ASP A 313 23.78 31.93 -39.57
C ASP A 313 23.72 30.38 -39.45
N ASP A 314 23.14 29.80 -40.51
CA ASP A 314 23.60 28.65 -41.32
C ASP A 314 24.36 27.48 -40.65
N ASP A 315 23.74 26.28 -40.68
CA ASP A 315 24.38 25.09 -41.28
C ASP A 315 23.36 23.95 -41.54
N ASP A 316 23.32 23.57 -42.81
CA ASP A 316 22.46 22.58 -43.46
C ASP A 316 22.52 21.15 -42.87
N ILE A 317 21.35 20.60 -42.51
CA ILE A 317 21.09 19.16 -42.60
C ILE A 317 19.80 18.95 -43.41
N PRO A 318 19.87 18.39 -44.63
CA PRO A 318 18.69 18.19 -45.48
C PRO A 318 17.73 17.12 -44.92
N ASP A 319 16.43 17.38 -45.07
CA ASP A 319 15.33 16.49 -44.69
C ASP A 319 15.31 15.22 -45.56
N LEU A 320 15.25 14.04 -44.93
CA LEU A 320 15.29 12.75 -45.63
C LEU A 320 13.91 12.44 -46.21
N VAL A 321 13.76 12.68 -47.52
CA VAL A 321 12.62 12.24 -48.33
C VAL A 321 12.33 10.74 -48.14
N ALA A 322 11.21 10.45 -47.48
CA ALA A 322 10.66 9.11 -47.39
C ALA A 322 10.03 8.72 -48.73
N GLY A 323 10.66 7.81 -49.50
CA GLY A 323 9.96 7.28 -50.68
C GLY A 323 10.69 6.48 -51.76
N GLU A 324 11.99 6.22 -51.75
CA GLU A 324 12.64 5.48 -52.86
C GLU A 324 13.36 4.20 -52.40
N ASN A 325 12.72 3.06 -52.69
CA ASN A 325 13.22 1.69 -52.52
C ASN A 325 14.41 1.40 -53.46
N PHE A 326 15.53 0.97 -52.90
CA PHE A 326 16.78 0.67 -53.63
C PHE A 326 16.99 -0.81 -54.01
N GLU A 327 15.95 -1.56 -54.37
CA GLU A 327 16.13 -2.90 -54.95
C GLU A 327 15.09 -3.19 -56.05
N SER A 328 15.41 -2.89 -57.31
CA SER A 328 15.05 -3.77 -58.44
C SER A 328 15.74 -3.42 -59.76
N LYS A 329 16.30 -4.47 -60.38
CA LYS A 329 16.71 -4.65 -61.77
C LYS A 329 17.99 -3.96 -62.29
N ALA A 330 19.06 -4.75 -62.21
CA ALA A 330 20.05 -4.85 -63.27
C ALA A 330 19.42 -5.52 -64.51
N GLU A 331 19.42 -4.82 -65.65
CA GLU A 331 19.42 -5.37 -67.01
C GLU A 331 20.27 -4.42 -67.86
N VAL A 332 21.50 -4.82 -68.19
CA VAL A 332 22.19 -4.41 -69.42
C VAL A 332 22.95 -5.65 -69.94
N GLU A 333 22.58 -6.02 -71.17
CA GLU A 333 23.31 -6.76 -72.22
C GLU A 333 24.56 -7.58 -71.85
#